data_AF-A0A3P7QWL6-F1
#
_entry.id   AF-A0A3P7QWL6-F1
#
_cell.length_a   1.000
_cell.length_b   1.000
_cell.length_c   1.000
_cell.angle_alpha   90.00
_cell.angle_beta   90.00
_cell.angle_gamma   90.00
#
_symmetry.space_group_name_H-M   'P 1'
#
loop_
_entity.id
_entity.type
_entity.pdbx_description
1 polymer ?
#
loop_
_entity_poly.entity_id
_entity_poly.type
_entity_poly.pdbx_seq_one_letter_code
_entity_poly.pdbx_strand_id
1 'polypeptide(L)'
;MLRFEALLCGTLFFQFFPPKTTNSVANFFARLDRFREGNPMFVDIAWHFGSDPGNISSETSSSSVAAGCLDYCGMDTMLHITCCPYTKEQSIRHLEQSKALGLKNILALRGDLPR
;
A
#
# COMPACT_ATOMS: atom_id res chain seq x y z
N MET A 1 7.66 -11.65 4.25
CA MET A 1 6.82 -12.29 5.28
C MET A 1 5.43 -11.72 5.12
N LEU A 2 4.47 -12.49 4.60
CA LEU A 2 3.07 -12.08 4.55
C LEU A 2 2.54 -12.14 5.98
N ARG A 3 1.94 -11.05 6.46
CA ARG A 3 1.25 -11.04 7.76
C ARG A 3 -0.24 -11.18 7.49
N PHE A 4 -0.84 -12.17 8.14
CA PHE A 4 -2.29 -12.37 8.18
C PHE A 4 -2.73 -11.90 9.56
N GLU A 5 -3.46 -10.79 9.63
CA GLU A 5 -4.13 -10.38 10.86
C GLU A 5 -5.64 -10.51 10.65
N ALA A 6 -6.31 -11.29 11.49
CA ALA A 6 -7.76 -11.44 11.48
C ALA A 6 -8.35 -10.54 12.58
N LEU A 7 -9.00 -9.44 12.20
CA LEU A 7 -9.70 -8.56 13.15
C LEU A 7 -11.15 -9.04 13.34
N LEU A 8 -11.39 -9.65 14.51
CA LEU A 8 -12.64 -9.87 15.28
C LEU A 8 -13.98 -10.28 14.63
N CYS A 9 -14.14 -10.42 13.32
CA CYS A 9 -15.36 -11.00 12.72
C CYS A 9 -15.12 -11.48 11.28
N GLY A 10 -14.36 -12.57 11.09
CA GLY A 10 -14.34 -13.32 9.82
C GLY A 10 -13.88 -12.58 8.55
N THR A 11 -13.45 -11.32 8.65
CA THR A 11 -12.97 -10.52 7.52
C THR A 11 -11.54 -10.91 7.17
N LEU A 12 -11.36 -11.44 5.97
CA LEU A 12 -10.04 -11.73 5.41
C LEU A 12 -9.50 -10.49 4.69
N PHE A 13 -8.29 -10.06 5.04
CA PHE A 13 -7.51 -9.11 4.27
C PHE A 13 -6.06 -9.56 4.23
N PHE A 14 -5.30 -9.02 3.27
CA PHE A 14 -3.88 -9.35 3.12
C PHE A 14 -3.02 -8.10 3.18
N GLN A 15 -1.97 -8.15 3.99
CA GLN A 15 -0.99 -7.07 4.07
C GLN A 15 0.29 -7.42 3.30
N PHE A 16 0.72 -6.48 2.46
CA PHE A 16 1.91 -6.60 1.63
C PHE A 16 2.88 -5.45 1.84
N PHE A 17 4.17 -5.75 1.67
CA PHE A 17 5.19 -4.74 1.48
C PHE A 17 5.39 -4.53 -0.03
N PRO A 18 5.55 -3.28 -0.51
CA PRO A 18 5.85 -2.99 -1.90
C PRO A 18 7.06 -3.79 -2.40
N PRO A 19 7.02 -4.38 -3.60
CA PRO A 19 8.16 -5.08 -4.17
C PRO A 19 9.34 -4.14 -4.39
N LYS A 20 10.57 -4.62 -4.17
CA LYS A 20 11.78 -3.77 -4.28
C LYS A 20 12.31 -3.60 -5.71
N THR A 21 11.83 -4.39 -6.66
CA THR A 21 12.29 -4.37 -8.05
C THR A 21 11.11 -4.45 -9.01
N THR A 22 11.23 -3.82 -10.18
CA THR A 22 10.22 -3.82 -11.26
C THR A 22 9.79 -5.24 -11.65
N ASN A 23 10.75 -6.16 -11.83
CA ASN A 23 10.43 -7.57 -12.13
C ASN A 23 9.58 -8.25 -11.04
N SER A 24 9.73 -7.81 -9.78
CA SER A 24 8.94 -8.34 -8.67
C SER A 24 7.54 -7.72 -8.61
N VAL A 25 7.32 -6.55 -9.22
CA VAL A 25 5.99 -5.90 -9.34
C VAL A 25 5.07 -6.72 -10.22
N ALA A 26 5.53 -7.17 -11.39
CA ALA A 26 4.74 -8.06 -12.25
C ALA A 26 4.36 -9.37 -11.53
N ASN A 27 5.32 -9.98 -10.82
CA ASN A 27 5.09 -11.17 -10.03
C ASN A 27 4.12 -10.94 -8.85
N PHE A 28 4.14 -9.75 -8.27
CA PHE A 28 3.22 -9.36 -7.21
C PHE A 28 1.79 -9.30 -7.73
N PHE A 29 1.53 -8.60 -8.84
CA PHE A 29 0.17 -8.52 -9.41
C PHE A 29 -0.35 -9.88 -9.88
N ALA A 30 0.51 -10.72 -10.48
CA ALA A 30 0.12 -12.08 -10.86
C ALA A 30 -0.27 -12.95 -9.65
N ARG A 31 0.35 -12.75 -8.48
CA ARG A 31 -0.04 -13.43 -7.24
C ARG A 31 -1.30 -12.82 -6.62
N LEU A 32 -1.41 -11.50 -6.68
CA LEU A 32 -2.56 -10.77 -6.15
C LEU A 32 -3.84 -11.22 -6.84
N ASP A 33 -3.80 -11.40 -8.17
CA ASP A 33 -4.94 -11.87 -8.94
C ASP A 33 -5.42 -13.27 -8.48
N ARG A 34 -4.49 -14.17 -8.15
CA ARG A 34 -4.84 -15.47 -7.54
C ARG A 34 -5.42 -15.34 -6.15
N PHE A 35 -4.96 -14.38 -5.34
CA PHE A 35 -5.49 -14.17 -4.00
C PHE A 35 -6.92 -13.61 -4.00
N ARG A 36 -7.37 -13.01 -5.11
CA ARG A 36 -8.77 -12.58 -5.28
C ARG A 36 -9.76 -13.74 -5.19
N GLU A 37 -9.34 -14.96 -5.54
CA GLU A 37 -10.17 -16.17 -5.40
C GLU A 37 -10.60 -16.42 -3.94
N GLY A 38 -9.80 -15.96 -2.98
CA GLY A 38 -10.12 -16.02 -1.54
C GLY A 38 -11.13 -14.95 -1.08
N ASN A 39 -11.59 -14.08 -1.99
CA ASN A 39 -12.50 -12.97 -1.74
C ASN A 39 -12.14 -12.12 -0.50
N PRO A 40 -10.89 -11.62 -0.39
CA PRO A 40 -10.53 -10.72 0.69
C PRO A 40 -11.31 -9.40 0.57
N MET A 41 -11.68 -8.82 1.71
CA MET A 41 -12.41 -7.56 1.75
C MET A 41 -11.57 -6.40 1.21
N PHE A 42 -10.27 -6.38 1.49
CA PHE A 42 -9.33 -5.40 0.99
C PHE A 42 -7.91 -5.95 1.02
N VAL A 43 -6.99 -5.21 0.39
CA VAL A 43 -5.55 -5.43 0.49
C VAL A 43 -4.90 -4.21 1.13
N ASP A 44 -3.85 -4.46 1.89
CA ASP A 44 -3.19 -3.45 2.71
C ASP A 44 -1.73 -3.29 2.25
N ILE A 45 -1.33 -2.08 1.89
CA ILE A 45 -0.01 -1.78 1.34
C ILE A 45 0.80 -0.96 2.35
N ALA A 46 1.87 -1.57 2.83
CA ALA A 46 2.73 -0.97 3.83
C ALA A 46 3.52 0.24 3.29
N TRP A 47 3.87 1.14 4.21
CA TRP A 47 4.61 2.37 3.95
C TRP A 47 5.89 2.42 4.75
N HIS A 48 7.02 2.56 4.05
CA HIS A 48 8.33 2.64 4.68
C HIS A 48 9.13 3.81 4.09
N PHE A 49 9.54 4.75 4.95
CA PHE A 49 10.27 5.95 4.54
C PHE A 49 11.48 5.67 3.64
N GLY A 50 12.27 4.63 3.98
CA GLY A 50 13.49 4.28 3.24
C GLY A 50 13.29 3.74 1.82
N SER A 51 12.04 3.51 1.38
CA SER A 51 11.72 3.02 0.04
C SER A 51 11.06 4.06 -0.86
N ASP A 52 11.18 5.35 -0.53
CA ASP A 52 10.56 6.47 -1.27
C ASP A 52 9.06 6.22 -1.60
N PRO A 53 8.23 5.96 -0.58
CA PRO A 53 6.92 5.32 -0.74
C PRO A 53 5.88 6.19 -1.46
N GLY A 54 6.08 7.52 -1.49
CA GLY A 54 5.20 8.46 -2.18
C GLY A 54 5.58 8.76 -3.64
N ASN A 55 6.65 8.18 -4.17
CA ASN A 55 7.13 8.45 -5.52
C ASN A 55 6.31 7.74 -6.59
N ILE A 56 5.31 8.43 -7.12
CA ILE A 56 4.40 7.92 -8.15
C ILE A 56 5.08 7.62 -9.50
N SER A 57 6.30 8.14 -9.73
CA SER A 57 7.08 7.82 -10.92
C SER A 57 7.82 6.49 -10.80
N SER A 58 7.89 5.92 -9.59
CA SER A 58 8.50 4.61 -9.34
C SER A 58 7.41 3.54 -9.25
N GLU A 59 7.53 2.47 -10.05
CA GLU A 59 6.60 1.32 -10.00
C GLU A 59 6.67 0.54 -8.67
N THR A 60 7.76 0.71 -7.91
CA THR A 60 7.98 0.01 -6.64
C THR A 60 7.54 0.80 -5.40
N SER A 61 7.07 2.04 -5.57
CA SER A 61 6.62 2.85 -4.44
C SER A 61 5.30 2.32 -3.86
N SER A 62 5.04 2.58 -2.58
CA SER A 62 3.78 2.19 -1.95
C SER A 62 2.57 2.79 -2.66
N SER A 63 2.65 4.06 -3.05
CA SER A 63 1.58 4.74 -3.78
C SER A 63 1.28 4.11 -5.14
N SER A 64 2.32 3.79 -5.93
CA SER A 64 2.15 3.18 -7.25
C SER A 64 1.60 1.76 -7.17
N VAL A 65 2.12 0.96 -6.22
CA VAL A 65 1.64 -0.41 -5.99
C VAL A 65 0.19 -0.40 -5.53
N ALA A 66 -0.18 0.49 -4.59
CA ALA A 66 -1.55 0.62 -4.12
C ALA A 66 -2.53 1.07 -5.21
N ALA A 67 -2.12 2.04 -6.05
CA ALA A 67 -2.92 2.44 -7.22
C ALA A 67 -3.10 1.27 -8.20
N GLY A 68 -2.03 0.52 -8.49
CA GLY A 68 -2.14 -0.66 -9.35
C GLY A 68 -3.05 -1.76 -8.79
N CYS A 69 -3.15 -1.93 -7.47
CA CYS A 69 -4.11 -2.86 -6.86
C CYS A 69 -5.57 -2.45 -7.14
N LEU A 70 -5.86 -1.15 -7.14
CA LEU A 70 -7.16 -0.61 -7.54
C LEU A 70 -7.39 -0.81 -9.04
N ASP A 71 -6.46 -0.35 -9.87
CA ASP A 71 -6.66 -0.23 -11.32
C ASP A 71 -6.61 -1.57 -12.06
N TYR A 72 -5.64 -2.42 -11.72
CA TYR A 72 -5.42 -3.69 -12.43
C TYR A 72 -6.17 -4.86 -11.79
N CYS A 73 -6.31 -4.84 -10.47
CA CYS A 73 -6.92 -5.96 -9.73
C CYS A 73 -8.33 -5.64 -9.23
N GLY A 74 -8.80 -4.39 -9.31
CA GLY A 74 -10.13 -4.02 -8.83
C GLY A 74 -10.35 -4.31 -7.35
N MET A 75 -9.28 -4.32 -6.55
CA MET A 75 -9.33 -4.65 -5.13
C MET A 75 -9.36 -3.39 -4.29
N ASP A 76 -10.31 -3.29 -3.37
CA ASP A 76 -10.28 -2.23 -2.36
C ASP A 76 -8.92 -2.26 -1.65
N THR A 77 -8.26 -1.10 -1.62
CA THR A 77 -6.87 -0.99 -1.18
C THR A 77 -6.77 0.03 -0.04
N MET A 78 -6.16 -0.41 1.06
CA MET A 78 -5.73 0.42 2.18
C MET A 78 -4.25 0.76 2.00
N LEU A 79 -3.92 2.04 2.01
CA LEU A 79 -2.54 2.50 1.95
C LEU A 79 -2.12 3.00 3.34
N HIS A 80 -1.02 2.47 3.86
CA HIS A 80 -0.39 3.03 5.04
C HIS A 80 0.20 4.39 4.70
N ILE A 81 0.12 5.36 5.60
CA ILE A 81 0.89 6.59 5.52
C ILE A 81 1.43 6.90 6.91
N THR A 82 2.76 7.07 7.02
CA THR A 82 3.41 7.45 8.27
C THR A 82 3.62 8.96 8.37
N CYS A 83 3.54 9.50 9.58
CA CYS A 83 3.82 10.93 9.81
C CYS A 83 5.32 11.21 9.98
N CYS A 84 6.08 10.37 10.67
CA CYS A 84 7.53 10.54 10.81
C CYS A 84 8.28 9.88 9.63
N PRO A 85 9.38 10.50 9.14
CA PRO A 85 9.98 11.78 9.55
C PRO A 85 9.49 13.01 8.72
N TYR A 86 8.31 12.94 8.12
CA TYR A 86 7.84 13.98 7.20
C TYR A 86 7.42 15.28 7.91
N THR A 87 7.54 16.41 7.20
CA THR A 87 6.87 17.65 7.60
C THR A 87 5.37 17.54 7.34
N LYS A 88 4.60 18.44 7.96
CA LYS A 88 3.16 18.53 7.73
C LYS A 88 2.80 18.69 6.24
N GLU A 89 3.54 19.53 5.53
CA GLU A 89 3.33 19.80 4.10
C GLU A 89 3.61 18.56 3.25
N GLN A 90 4.63 17.78 3.61
CA GLN A 90 4.93 16.50 2.95
C GLN A 90 3.81 15.48 3.20
N SER A 91 3.32 15.35 4.45
CA SER A 91 2.19 14.47 4.75
C SER A 91 0.91 14.87 3.99
N ILE A 92 0.61 16.17 3.92
CA ILE A 92 -0.54 16.68 3.13
C ILE A 92 -0.35 16.33 1.66
N ARG A 93 0.83 16.54 1.09
CA ARG A 93 1.12 16.20 -0.30
C ARG A 93 0.90 14.71 -0.57
N HIS A 94 1.35 13.82 0.32
CA HIS A 94 1.11 12.39 0.15
C HIS A 94 -0.37 12.04 0.17
N LEU A 95 -1.16 12.65 1.07
CA LEU A 95 -2.62 12.46 1.11
C LEU A 95 -3.32 12.96 -0.16
N GLU A 96 -2.92 14.14 -0.66
CA GLU A 96 -3.45 14.71 -1.90
C GLU A 96 -3.10 13.83 -3.12
N GLN A 97 -1.87 13.33 -3.18
CA GLN A 97 -1.43 12.38 -4.20
C GLN A 97 -2.24 11.08 -4.14
N SER A 98 -2.38 10.48 -2.96
CA SER A 98 -3.18 9.25 -2.79
C SER A 98 -4.62 9.47 -3.22
N LYS A 99 -5.22 10.61 -2.86
CA LYS A 99 -6.57 10.97 -3.31
C LYS A 99 -6.66 11.12 -4.82
N ALA A 100 -5.68 11.73 -5.47
CA ALA A 100 -5.63 11.89 -6.93
C ALA A 100 -5.50 10.54 -7.66
N LEU A 101 -4.85 9.56 -7.05
CA LEU A 101 -4.77 8.17 -7.51
C LEU A 101 -6.05 7.36 -7.24
N GLY A 102 -7.09 7.96 -6.64
CA GLY A 102 -8.34 7.29 -6.33
C GLY A 102 -8.34 6.46 -5.05
N LEU A 103 -7.25 6.49 -4.26
CA LEU A 103 -7.17 5.80 -2.97
C LEU A 103 -8.07 6.51 -1.94
N LYS A 104 -8.95 5.72 -1.31
CA LYS A 104 -9.95 6.23 -0.35
C LYS A 104 -9.72 5.76 1.08
N ASN A 105 -8.90 4.72 1.27
CA ASN A 105 -8.64 4.10 2.57
C ASN A 105 -7.19 4.34 2.96
N ILE A 106 -6.96 5.12 4.01
CA ILE A 106 -5.64 5.43 4.54
C ILE A 106 -5.53 4.91 5.96
N LEU A 107 -4.47 4.13 6.24
CA LEU A 107 -4.09 3.80 7.61
C LEU A 107 -3.02 4.79 8.09
N ALA A 108 -3.43 5.73 8.93
CA ALA A 108 -2.54 6.73 9.51
C ALA A 108 -1.71 6.10 10.64
N LEU A 109 -0.39 6.15 10.52
CA LEU A 109 0.55 5.59 11.48
C LEU A 109 1.59 6.65 11.91
N ARG A 110 2.18 6.48 13.09
CA ARG A 110 3.27 7.36 13.53
C ARG A 110 4.52 7.19 12.66
N GLY A 111 4.87 5.94 12.34
CA GLY A 111 6.17 5.58 11.76
C GLY A 111 7.30 5.50 12.78
N ASP A 112 8.48 5.14 12.29
CA ASP A 112 9.72 5.07 13.06
C ASP A 112 10.60 6.29 12.81
N LEU A 113 11.42 6.64 13.79
CA LEU A 113 12.45 7.65 13.61
C LEU A 113 13.59 7.06 12.76
N PRO A 114 14.20 7.85 11.86
CA PRO A 114 15.43 7.45 11.18
C PRO A 114 16.50 7.02 12.20
N ARG A 115 17.27 5.99 11.86
CA ARG A 115 18.44 5.56 12.64
C ARG A 115 19.69 6.28 12.16
#